data_AF-A0A814LGT4-F1
#
_entry.id   AF-A0A814LGT4-F1
#
_cell.length_a   1.000
_cell.length_b   1.000
_cell.length_c   1.000
_cell.angle_alpha   90.00
_cell.angle_beta   90.00
_cell.angle_gamma   90.00
#
_symmetry.space_group_name_H-M   'P 1'
#
loop_
_entity.id
_entity.type
_entity.pdbx_description
1 polymer ?
#
loop_
_entity_poly.entity_id
_entity_poly.type
_entity_poly.pdbx_seq_one_letter_code
_entity_poly.pdbx_strand_id
1 'polypeptide(L)'
;MKGQNGDQQTPSTSSTNTGSAAQQQDALNISERSVRRVLIIAFNLISYKDRSLQVSCENLSSDYLRFVLYLIDRVSSFRLTSKDSKMKAIKNRQRIDEQFLKNVNQQRQEQAQQRREEQRRAEKEKIMQSDDPELQRKWEEKEHKREMKRRQPKMKQMKIKAM
;
A
#
# COMPACT_ATOMS: atom_id res chain seq x y z
N MET A 1 54.05 -30.75 7.66
CA MET A 1 53.65 -29.38 7.27
C MET A 1 52.13 -29.41 7.12
N LYS A 2 51.31 -29.28 8.17
CA LYS A 2 50.85 -28.09 8.93
C LYS A 2 50.21 -26.96 8.09
N GLY A 3 48.93 -26.68 8.37
CA GLY A 3 48.17 -25.42 8.12
C GLY A 3 47.45 -25.39 6.76
N GLN A 4 46.12 -25.49 6.59
CA GLN A 4 44.96 -24.76 7.17
C GLN A 4 44.96 -23.24 6.89
N ASN A 5 44.16 -22.80 5.90
CA ASN A 5 42.99 -21.90 6.06
C ASN A 5 42.69 -21.13 4.77
N GLY A 6 41.40 -21.02 4.47
CA GLY A 6 40.87 -20.33 3.28
C GLY A 6 40.56 -18.86 3.53
N ASP A 7 40.01 -18.20 2.51
CA ASP A 7 38.95 -17.21 2.68
C ASP A 7 38.33 -16.78 1.34
N GLN A 8 37.00 -16.84 1.33
CA GLN A 8 36.05 -15.89 0.74
C GLN A 8 35.96 -15.74 -0.79
N GLN A 9 35.12 -16.61 -1.36
CA GLN A 9 34.21 -16.20 -2.43
C GLN A 9 33.21 -15.19 -1.87
N THR A 10 33.22 -13.99 -2.45
CA THR A 10 32.15 -13.00 -2.35
C THR A 10 30.95 -13.45 -3.20
N PRO A 11 29.74 -13.61 -2.65
CA PRO A 11 28.53 -13.48 -3.45
C PRO A 11 28.11 -12.01 -3.44
N SER A 12 28.29 -11.36 -4.59
CA SER A 12 27.66 -10.09 -4.92
C SER A 12 26.17 -10.16 -4.64
N THR A 13 25.71 -9.47 -3.61
CA THR A 13 24.30 -9.20 -3.37
C THR A 13 23.84 -8.20 -4.44
N SER A 14 23.45 -8.71 -5.61
CA SER A 14 22.67 -7.95 -6.57
C SER A 14 21.30 -7.72 -5.95
N SER A 15 21.19 -6.61 -5.21
CA SER A 15 19.91 -6.06 -4.78
C SER A 15 19.17 -5.59 -6.03
N THR A 16 18.34 -6.48 -6.59
CA THR A 16 17.27 -6.12 -7.52
C THR A 16 16.22 -5.32 -6.73
N ASN A 17 16.53 -4.06 -6.44
CA ASN A 17 15.61 -3.13 -5.78
C ASN A 17 14.82 -2.31 -6.81
N THR A 18 14.35 -2.97 -7.88
CA THR A 18 13.48 -2.35 -8.89
C THR A 18 11.99 -2.46 -8.54
N GLY A 19 11.62 -3.11 -7.43
CA GLY A 19 10.22 -3.28 -7.01
C GLY A 19 9.61 -2.12 -6.22
N SER A 20 10.41 -1.29 -5.56
CA SER A 20 9.90 -0.33 -4.57
C SER A 20 9.49 1.02 -5.15
N ALA A 21 10.12 1.47 -6.24
CA ALA A 21 9.79 2.74 -6.89
C ALA A 21 8.49 2.67 -7.72
N ALA A 22 8.25 1.56 -8.41
CA ALA A 22 7.04 1.36 -9.23
C ALA A 22 5.79 1.18 -8.36
N GLN A 23 5.88 0.40 -7.28
CA GLN A 23 4.78 0.23 -6.31
C GLN A 23 4.49 1.52 -5.53
N GLN A 24 5.48 2.40 -5.32
CA GLN A 24 5.28 3.69 -4.67
C GLN A 24 4.63 4.74 -5.60
N GLN A 25 4.83 4.65 -6.92
CA GLN A 25 4.16 5.54 -7.87
C GLN A 25 2.67 5.18 -8.03
N ASP A 26 2.33 3.89 -8.02
CA ASP A 26 0.92 3.42 -8.07
C ASP A 26 0.11 3.84 -6.83
N ALA A 27 0.75 3.98 -5.67
CA ALA A 27 0.09 4.42 -4.44
C ALA A 27 -0.21 5.93 -4.39
N LEU A 28 0.44 6.73 -5.25
CA LEU A 28 0.26 8.19 -5.30
C LEU A 28 -0.79 8.65 -6.31
N ASN A 29 -1.34 7.73 -7.11
CA ASN A 29 -2.45 8.04 -8.00
C ASN A 29 -3.79 7.99 -7.23
N ILE A 30 -4.07 9.09 -6.52
CA ILE A 30 -5.30 9.30 -5.74
C ILE A 30 -6.54 9.29 -6.66
N SER A 31 -6.37 9.52 -7.96
CA SER A 31 -7.46 9.94 -8.83
C SER A 31 -8.34 8.82 -9.37
N GLU A 32 -7.97 7.54 -9.33
CA GLU A 32 -8.79 6.57 -10.06
C GLU A 32 -8.74 5.14 -9.54
N ARG A 33 -9.35 4.93 -8.37
CA ARG A 33 -9.95 3.62 -8.09
C ARG A 33 -11.44 3.67 -8.45
N SER A 34 -11.72 3.79 -9.75
CA SER A 34 -13.07 3.57 -10.25
C SER A 34 -13.43 2.11 -10.01
N VAL A 35 -14.41 1.87 -9.13
CA VAL A 35 -14.87 0.50 -8.85
C VAL A 35 -15.57 -0.01 -10.09
N ARG A 36 -14.91 -0.91 -10.83
CA ARG A 36 -15.51 -1.58 -11.99
C ARG A 36 -16.64 -2.49 -11.51
N ARG A 37 -17.80 -2.39 -12.13
CA ARG A 37 -18.91 -3.31 -11.89
C ARG A 37 -18.64 -4.57 -12.69
N VAL A 38 -18.25 -5.65 -12.00
CA VAL A 38 -17.95 -6.94 -12.63
C VAL A 38 -18.84 -8.00 -11.99
N LEU A 39 -19.47 -8.83 -12.82
CA LEU A 39 -20.17 -10.03 -12.39
C LEU A 39 -19.22 -11.21 -12.58
N ILE A 40 -18.79 -11.81 -11.48
CA ILE A 40 -17.93 -13.00 -11.49
C ILE A 40 -18.80 -14.19 -11.09
N ILE A 41 -18.88 -15.19 -11.97
CA ILE A 41 -19.65 -16.42 -11.75
C ILE A 41 -18.70 -17.59 -11.93
N ALA A 42 -18.69 -18.50 -10.96
CA ALA A 42 -17.87 -19.70 -10.98
C ALA A 42 -18.78 -20.93 -10.83
N PHE A 43 -18.71 -21.84 -11.79
CA PHE A 43 -19.41 -23.12 -11.75
C PHE A 43 -18.39 -24.25 -11.52
N ASN A 44 -18.71 -25.17 -10.63
CA ASN A 44 -17.98 -26.44 -10.51
C ASN A 44 -18.72 -27.50 -11.31
N LEU A 45 -18.21 -27.82 -12.49
CA LEU A 45 -18.75 -28.89 -13.32
C LEU A 45 -18.03 -30.17 -12.97
N ILE A 46 -18.74 -31.16 -12.43
CA ILE A 46 -18.14 -32.46 -12.16
C ILE A 46 -18.15 -33.28 -13.45
N SER A 47 -16.96 -33.50 -14.01
CA SER A 47 -16.78 -34.26 -15.25
C SER A 47 -16.75 -35.76 -14.95
N TYR A 48 -17.86 -36.46 -15.12
CA TYR A 48 -17.92 -37.91 -15.04
C TYR A 48 -17.82 -38.53 -16.44
N LYS A 49 -17.04 -39.60 -16.58
CA LYS A 49 -16.75 -40.31 -17.86
C LYS A 49 -17.97 -41.07 -18.45
N ASP A 50 -19.14 -40.91 -17.86
CA ASP A 50 -20.33 -41.67 -18.24
C ASP A 50 -21.15 -40.92 -19.29
N ARG A 51 -21.51 -41.61 -20.38
CA ARG A 51 -22.12 -40.98 -21.56
C ARG A 51 -23.55 -40.48 -21.30
N SER A 52 -24.25 -41.05 -20.32
CA SER A 52 -25.57 -40.58 -19.88
C SER A 52 -25.50 -39.24 -19.12
N LEU A 53 -24.41 -39.04 -18.38
CA LEU A 53 -24.15 -37.81 -17.63
C LEU A 53 -23.62 -36.71 -18.55
N GLN A 54 -22.96 -37.05 -19.67
CA GLN A 54 -22.50 -36.07 -20.66
C GLN A 54 -23.66 -35.25 -21.27
N VAL A 55 -24.77 -35.91 -21.63
CA VAL A 55 -25.99 -35.22 -22.12
C VAL A 55 -26.62 -34.37 -21.00
N SER A 56 -26.59 -34.86 -19.76
CA SER A 56 -27.04 -34.08 -18.60
C SER A 56 -26.15 -32.86 -18.35
N CYS A 57 -24.84 -32.99 -18.53
CA CYS A 57 -23.88 -31.90 -18.42
C CYS A 57 -24.07 -30.84 -19.51
N GLU A 58 -24.42 -31.23 -20.74
CA GLU A 58 -24.74 -30.30 -21.83
C GLU A 58 -26.01 -29.49 -21.54
N ASN A 59 -27.08 -30.16 -21.10
CA ASN A 59 -28.32 -29.48 -20.70
C ASN A 59 -28.10 -28.56 -19.49
N LEU A 60 -27.37 -29.04 -18.49
CA LEU A 60 -27.03 -28.27 -17.30
C LEU A 60 -26.16 -27.04 -17.64
N SER A 61 -25.23 -27.19 -18.59
CA SER A 61 -24.42 -26.07 -19.10
C SER A 61 -25.29 -25.03 -19.82
N SER A 62 -26.26 -25.47 -20.63
CA SER A 62 -27.23 -24.58 -21.27
C SER A 62 -28.08 -23.81 -20.24
N ASP A 63 -28.56 -24.49 -19.20
CA ASP A 63 -29.32 -23.84 -18.12
C ASP A 63 -28.48 -22.85 -17.32
N TYR A 64 -27.20 -23.18 -17.05
CA TYR A 64 -26.27 -22.24 -16.42
C TYR A 64 -26.00 -21.02 -17.29
N LEU A 65 -25.79 -21.20 -18.60
CA LEU A 65 -25.62 -20.08 -19.52
C LEU A 65 -26.87 -19.20 -19.57
N ARG A 66 -28.06 -19.80 -19.64
CA ARG A 66 -29.33 -19.08 -19.58
C ARG A 66 -29.48 -18.32 -18.27
N PHE A 67 -29.06 -18.91 -17.16
CA PHE A 67 -29.04 -18.26 -15.86
C PHE A 67 -28.05 -17.08 -15.81
N VAL A 68 -26.84 -17.23 -16.34
CA VAL A 68 -25.86 -16.14 -16.44
C VAL A 68 -26.43 -14.97 -17.26
N LEU A 69 -27.02 -15.25 -18.41
CA LEU A 69 -27.63 -14.22 -19.27
C LEU A 69 -28.77 -13.50 -18.55
N TYR A 70 -29.64 -14.26 -17.87
CA TYR A 70 -30.70 -13.68 -17.06
C TYR A 70 -30.16 -12.81 -15.91
N LEU A 71 -29.08 -13.23 -15.24
CA LEU A 71 -28.45 -12.45 -14.19
C LEU A 71 -27.86 -11.14 -14.72
N ILE A 72 -27.24 -11.14 -15.90
CA ILE A 72 -26.70 -9.93 -16.52
C ILE A 72 -27.82 -8.89 -16.71
N ASP A 73 -28.94 -9.30 -17.31
CA ASP A 73 -30.08 -8.42 -17.54
C ASP A 73 -30.69 -7.95 -16.22
N ARG A 74 -30.86 -8.87 -15.26
CA ARG A 74 -31.54 -8.55 -14.01
C ARG A 74 -30.72 -7.67 -13.08
N VAL A 75 -29.43 -7.95 -12.95
CA VAL A 75 -28.51 -7.20 -12.07
C VAL A 75 -28.29 -5.79 -12.61
N SER A 76 -28.23 -5.61 -13.93
CA SER A 76 -28.10 -4.28 -14.53
C SER A 76 -29.30 -3.37 -14.24
N SER A 77 -30.52 -3.94 -14.21
CA SER A 77 -31.75 -3.23 -13.89
C SER A 77 -31.99 -3.06 -12.39
N PHE A 78 -31.28 -3.79 -11.52
CA PHE A 78 -31.54 -3.77 -10.09
C PHE A 78 -31.10 -2.43 -9.47
N ARG A 79 -32.07 -1.66 -8.98
CA ARG A 79 -31.82 -0.40 -8.25
C ARG A 79 -32.18 -0.59 -6.78
N LEU A 80 -31.37 -0.03 -5.89
CA LEU A 80 -31.72 0.07 -4.47
C LEU A 80 -32.91 1.03 -4.32
N THR A 81 -34.11 0.48 -4.17
CA THR A 81 -35.36 1.24 -4.05
C THR A 81 -35.53 1.84 -2.65
N SER A 82 -35.00 1.18 -1.62
CA SER A 82 -35.03 1.68 -0.25
C SER A 82 -34.02 2.82 -0.04
N LYS A 83 -34.51 3.93 0.53
CA LYS A 83 -33.69 5.08 0.92
C LYS A 83 -32.62 4.69 1.93
N ASP A 84 -32.94 3.80 2.87
CA ASP A 84 -32.01 3.39 3.93
C ASP A 84 -30.84 2.56 3.37
N SER A 85 -31.13 1.62 2.46
CA SER A 85 -30.10 0.81 1.80
C SER A 85 -29.18 1.68 0.94
N LYS A 86 -29.74 2.67 0.25
CA LYS A 86 -28.95 3.65 -0.52
C LYS A 86 -28.05 4.48 0.39
N MET A 87 -28.57 4.97 1.52
CA MET A 87 -27.79 5.75 2.49
C MET A 87 -26.64 4.94 3.09
N LYS A 88 -26.88 3.67 3.46
CA LYS A 88 -25.82 2.76 3.95
C LYS A 88 -24.71 2.58 2.92
N ALA A 89 -25.07 2.37 1.65
CA ALA A 89 -24.10 2.22 0.57
C ALA A 89 -23.25 3.49 0.37
N ILE A 90 -23.86 4.69 0.44
CA ILE A 90 -23.15 5.97 0.34
C ILE A 90 -22.18 6.15 1.50
N LYS A 91 -22.63 5.93 2.74
CA LYS A 91 -21.77 6.03 3.93
C LYS A 91 -20.59 5.05 3.88
N ASN A 92 -20.80 3.84 3.38
CA ASN A 92 -19.72 2.88 3.24
C ASN A 92 -18.67 3.33 2.21
N ARG A 93 -19.10 3.90 1.07
CA ARG A 93 -18.19 4.50 0.08
C ARG A 93 -17.36 5.61 0.71
N GLN A 94 -18.01 6.55 1.39
CA GLN A 94 -17.33 7.64 2.11
C GLN A 94 -16.30 7.12 3.12
N ARG A 95 -16.65 6.08 3.89
CA ARG A 95 -15.74 5.47 4.86
C ARG A 95 -14.50 4.86 4.20
N ILE A 96 -14.68 4.17 3.07
CA ILE A 96 -13.57 3.59 2.31
C ILE A 96 -12.68 4.71 1.76
N ASP A 97 -13.27 5.76 1.20
CA ASP A 97 -12.54 6.91 0.67
C ASP A 97 -11.73 7.63 1.75
N GLU A 98 -12.30 7.82 2.95
CA GLU A 98 -11.60 8.39 4.10
C GLU A 98 -10.44 7.51 4.59
N GLN A 99 -10.66 6.19 4.68
CA GLN A 99 -9.61 5.25 5.07
C GLN A 99 -8.47 5.25 4.05
N PHE A 100 -8.81 5.26 2.77
CA PHE A 100 -7.84 5.37 1.70
C PHE A 100 -7.03 6.67 1.80
N LEU A 101 -7.68 7.81 1.94
CA LEU A 101 -7.01 9.10 2.05
C LEU A 101 -6.07 9.17 3.28
N LYS A 102 -6.50 8.58 4.40
CA LYS A 102 -5.64 8.45 5.60
C LYS A 102 -4.41 7.60 5.32
N ASN A 103 -4.58 6.43 4.70
CA ASN A 103 -3.48 5.54 4.36
C ASN A 103 -2.49 6.21 3.38
N VAL A 104 -2.98 6.91 2.35
CA VAL A 104 -2.14 7.65 1.39
C VAL A 104 -1.36 8.76 2.09
N ASN A 105 -2.02 9.53 2.95
CA ASN A 105 -1.36 10.60 3.70
C ASN A 105 -0.30 10.06 4.65
N GLN A 106 -0.59 8.95 5.33
CA GLN A 106 0.35 8.27 6.21
C GLN A 106 1.57 7.78 5.41
N GLN A 107 1.35 7.08 4.29
CA GLN A 107 2.43 6.58 3.45
C GLN A 107 3.29 7.73 2.88
N ARG A 108 2.68 8.85 2.47
CA ARG A 108 3.41 10.04 2.03
C ARG A 108 4.24 10.64 3.16
N GLN A 109 3.69 10.71 4.37
CA GLN A 109 4.42 11.21 5.55
C GLN A 109 5.59 10.28 5.91
N GLU A 110 5.36 8.97 5.92
CA GLU A 110 6.38 7.95 6.17
C GLU A 110 7.49 8.02 5.12
N GLN A 111 7.15 8.11 3.83
CA GLN A 111 8.14 8.26 2.75
C GLN A 111 8.94 9.57 2.88
N ALA A 112 8.28 10.68 3.23
CA ALA A 112 8.96 11.96 3.44
C ALA A 112 9.87 11.92 4.68
N GLN A 113 9.48 11.22 5.74
CA GLN A 113 10.30 11.00 6.93
C GLN A 113 11.49 10.11 6.62
N GLN A 114 11.28 9.01 5.89
CA GLN A 114 12.32 8.09 5.47
C GLN A 114 13.38 8.79 4.61
N ARG A 115 12.96 9.62 3.64
CA ARG A 115 13.90 10.44 2.84
C ARG A 115 14.71 11.41 3.70
N ARG A 116 14.09 12.03 4.70
CA ARG A 116 14.81 12.94 5.63
C ARG A 116 15.78 12.18 6.54
N GLU A 117 15.42 10.99 6.97
CA GLU A 117 16.28 10.15 7.81
C GLU A 117 17.46 9.60 7.01
N GLU A 118 17.24 9.16 5.78
CA GLU A 118 18.28 8.69 4.87
C GLU A 118 19.30 9.80 4.55
N GLN A 119 18.83 11.02 4.26
CA GLN A 119 19.72 12.19 4.09
C GLN A 119 20.55 12.47 5.34
N ARG A 120 19.93 12.45 6.53
CA ARG A 120 20.66 12.66 7.80
C ARG A 120 21.68 11.56 8.07
N ARG A 121 21.35 10.30 7.72
CA ARG A 121 22.24 9.16 7.89
C ARG A 121 23.42 9.23 6.92
N ALA A 122 23.17 9.56 5.65
CA ALA A 122 24.21 9.73 4.64
C ALA A 122 25.15 10.89 4.97
N GLU A 123 24.63 12.02 5.48
CA GLU A 123 25.46 13.12 5.98
C GLU A 123 26.34 12.67 7.16
N LYS A 124 25.76 11.95 8.13
CA LYS A 124 26.50 11.42 9.29
C LYS A 124 27.60 10.45 8.88
N GLU A 125 27.33 9.55 7.93
CA GLU A 125 28.31 8.59 7.41
C GLU A 125 29.42 9.29 6.64
N LYS A 126 29.10 10.32 5.84
CA LYS A 126 30.08 11.14 5.12
C LYS A 126 31.01 11.91 6.06
N ILE A 127 30.52 12.38 7.20
CA ILE A 127 31.31 13.10 8.21
C ILE A 127 32.18 12.12 9.01
N MET A 128 31.65 10.94 9.34
CA MET A 128 32.41 9.88 10.03
C MET A 128 33.54 9.31 9.16
N GLN A 129 33.39 9.34 7.83
CA GLN A 129 34.47 8.99 6.89
C GLN A 129 35.50 10.10 6.67
N SER A 130 35.24 11.34 7.10
CA SER A 130 36.20 12.44 6.99
C SER A 130 36.95 12.64 8.31
N ASP A 131 38.22 12.23 8.35
CA ASP A 131 39.13 12.35 9.50
C ASP A 131 39.67 13.79 9.69
N ASP A 132 38.80 14.78 9.90
CA ASP A 132 39.21 16.15 10.28
C ASP A 132 38.65 16.55 11.66
N PRO A 133 39.49 16.61 12.72
CA PRO A 133 39.04 16.80 14.11
C PRO A 133 38.38 18.17 14.39
N GLU A 134 38.64 19.18 13.56
CA GLU A 134 38.01 20.51 13.67
C GLU A 134 36.56 20.51 13.14
N LEU A 135 36.29 19.78 12.05
CA LEU A 135 34.95 19.68 11.47
C LEU A 135 34.00 18.88 12.37
N GLN A 136 34.52 17.85 13.05
CA GLN A 136 33.78 17.05 14.03
C GLN A 136 33.22 17.93 15.15
N ARG A 137 34.07 18.79 15.74
CA ARG A 137 33.71 19.64 16.88
C ARG A 137 32.66 20.70 16.52
N LYS A 138 32.79 21.34 15.35
CA LYS A 138 31.77 22.27 14.83
C LYS A 138 30.44 21.56 14.52
N TRP A 139 30.48 20.30 14.10
CA TRP A 139 29.28 19.50 13.86
C TRP A 139 28.56 19.10 15.14
N GLU A 140 29.30 18.65 16.16
CA GLU A 140 28.75 18.28 17.47
C GLU A 140 28.06 19.45 18.17
N GLU A 141 28.67 20.64 18.16
CA GLU A 141 28.06 21.86 18.73
C GLU A 141 26.79 22.28 17.96
N LYS A 142 26.81 22.15 16.62
CA LYS A 142 25.67 22.49 15.76
C LYS A 142 24.50 21.52 15.98
N GLU A 143 24.78 20.24 16.20
CA GLU A 143 23.75 19.22 16.45
C GLU A 143 23.19 19.34 17.87
N HIS A 144 24.03 19.60 18.88
CA HIS A 144 23.59 19.87 20.24
C HIS A 144 22.63 21.07 20.31
N LYS A 145 22.91 22.15 19.55
CA LYS A 145 22.03 23.31 19.46
C LYS A 145 20.69 23.01 18.76
N ARG A 146 20.65 22.07 17.80
CA ARG A 146 19.41 21.62 17.16
C ARG A 146 18.59 20.73 18.09
N GLU A 147 19.21 19.79 18.81
CA GLU A 147 18.52 18.92 19.76
C GLU A 147 17.90 19.74 20.90
N MET A 148 18.63 20.73 21.43
CA MET A 148 18.11 21.66 22.43
C MET A 148 16.89 22.44 21.94
N LYS A 149 16.89 22.88 20.66
CA LYS A 149 15.73 23.55 20.05
C LYS A 149 14.58 22.58 19.72
N ARG A 150 14.85 21.29 19.48
CA ARG A 150 13.85 20.25 19.22
C ARG A 150 13.16 19.78 20.50
N ARG A 151 13.92 19.69 21.60
CA ARG A 151 13.44 19.31 22.94
C ARG A 151 12.72 20.45 23.66
N GLN A 152 12.90 21.70 23.23
CA GLN A 152 12.15 22.83 23.79
C GLN A 152 10.64 22.64 23.55
N PRO A 153 9.81 22.55 24.61
CA PRO A 153 8.38 22.41 24.47
C PRO A 153 7.79 23.68 23.85
N LYS A 154 7.19 23.56 22.66
CA LYS A 154 6.47 24.66 22.03
C LYS A 154 5.11 24.80 22.71
N MET A 155 4.96 25.80 23.57
CA MET A 155 3.66 26.14 24.16
C MET A 155 2.67 26.50 23.05
N LYS A 156 1.66 25.67 22.85
CA LYS A 156 0.54 25.98 21.96
C LYS A 156 -0.36 26.98 22.68
N GLN A 157 -0.59 28.15 22.08
CA GLN A 157 -1.55 29.12 22.61
C GLN A 157 -2.94 28.47 22.64
N MET A 158 -3.50 28.26 23.83
CA MET A 158 -4.92 27.98 23.97
C MET A 158 -5.66 29.27 23.67
N LYS A 159 -6.33 29.31 22.51
CA LYS A 159 -7.25 30.41 22.19
C LYS A 159 -8.52 30.16 22.99
N ILE A 160 -8.66 30.82 24.13
CA ILE A 160 -9.89 30.84 24.91
C ILE A 160 -10.95 31.51 24.02
N LYS A 161 -11.96 30.76 23.59
CA LYS A 161 -13.14 31.32 22.96
C LYS A 161 -14.05 31.77 24.10
N ALA A 162 -14.20 33.10 24.24
CA ALA A 162 -15.18 33.68 25.16
C ALA A 162 -16.60 33.18 24.79
N MET A 163 -17.44 33.05 25.81
CA MET A 163 -18.82 32.54 25.77
C MET A 163 -19.66 33.13 24.65
#